data_AF-A0A1Q2D195-F1
#
_entry.id   AF-A0A1Q2D195-F1
#
_cell.length_a   1.000
_cell.length_b   1.000
_cell.length_c   1.000
_cell.angle_alpha   90.00
_cell.angle_beta   90.00
_cell.angle_gamma   90.00
#
_symmetry.space_group_name_H-M   'P 1'
#
loop_
_entity.id
_entity.type
_entity.pdbx_description
1 polymer ?
#
loop_
_entity_poly.entity_id
_entity_poly.type
_entity_poly.pdbx_seq_one_letter_code
_entity_poly.pdbx_strand_id
1 'polypeptide(L)'
;MLGILTDDLRIPGEVAVVLRYYVYALRDPRNGRVFYIGKGIGDRINAHTRDAGKDPESERAKLRTILDIEATGHPVELLFLRTDIEDETTAFIVEQAVIDAFHADGQPLTNLVRGHDSGARGLAALPAIIARHRADPCPPINQPLIMVKIQKGWRPDSRLQPGSDLRPDPRSLEDLRLGPRPRPLLPRSRPRHRPRRLPHRHLLALRGPD
;
A
#
# COMPACT_ATOMS: atom_id res chain seq x y z
N MET A 1 -45.23 5.08 9.26
CA MET A 1 -44.10 5.25 8.34
C MET A 1 -43.10 4.16 8.68
N LEU A 2 -43.12 3.04 7.95
CA LEU A 2 -42.32 1.86 8.28
C LEU A 2 -40.84 2.18 8.10
N GLY A 3 -40.07 2.12 9.19
CA GLY A 3 -38.62 2.07 9.13
C GLY A 3 -38.22 0.72 8.53
N ILE A 4 -37.71 0.75 7.30
CA ILE A 4 -37.02 -0.42 6.73
C ILE A 4 -35.75 -0.58 7.56
N LEU A 5 -35.77 -1.52 8.48
CA LEU A 5 -34.59 -2.01 9.17
C LEU A 5 -33.66 -2.57 8.08
N THR A 6 -32.46 -2.01 7.96
CA THR A 6 -31.44 -2.39 6.97
C THR A 6 -30.96 -3.85 7.11
N ASP A 7 -31.32 -4.54 8.19
CA ASP A 7 -30.94 -5.94 8.44
C ASP A 7 -31.54 -6.96 7.45
N ASP A 8 -32.61 -6.61 6.72
CA ASP A 8 -33.27 -7.53 5.77
C ASP A 8 -32.98 -7.23 4.29
N LEU A 9 -32.06 -6.30 3.98
CA LEU A 9 -31.82 -5.86 2.60
C LEU A 9 -30.86 -6.77 1.81
N ARG A 10 -31.15 -8.08 1.79
CA ARG A 10 -30.40 -9.05 0.98
C ARG A 10 -30.57 -8.74 -0.52
N ILE A 11 -29.48 -8.79 -1.29
CA ILE A 11 -29.54 -8.67 -2.75
C ILE A 11 -30.14 -9.95 -3.34
N PRO A 12 -31.30 -9.88 -4.02
CA PRO A 12 -31.88 -11.03 -4.70
C PRO A 12 -30.95 -11.57 -5.81
N GLY A 13 -31.05 -12.86 -6.11
CA GLY A 13 -30.14 -13.51 -7.06
C GLY A 13 -30.20 -12.90 -8.46
N GLU A 14 -31.40 -12.58 -8.92
CA GLU A 14 -31.66 -11.90 -10.19
C GLU A 14 -31.05 -10.50 -10.26
N VAL A 15 -31.03 -9.78 -9.13
CA VAL A 15 -30.38 -8.46 -9.04
C VAL A 15 -28.86 -8.63 -9.03
N ALA A 16 -28.35 -9.60 -8.27
CA ALA A 16 -26.92 -9.91 -8.21
C ALA A 16 -26.33 -10.27 -9.59
N VAL A 17 -27.09 -10.98 -10.43
CA VAL A 17 -26.69 -11.30 -11.81
C VAL A 17 -26.52 -10.04 -12.65
N VAL A 18 -27.45 -9.08 -12.55
CA VAL A 18 -27.38 -7.81 -13.28
C VAL A 18 -26.27 -6.91 -12.73
N LEU A 19 -26.02 -6.93 -11.42
CA LEU A 19 -24.97 -6.12 -10.80
C LEU A 19 -23.55 -6.54 -11.25
N ARG A 20 -23.34 -7.81 -11.61
CA ARG A 20 -22.02 -8.40 -11.91
C ARG A 20 -21.00 -8.00 -10.83
N TYR A 21 -19.77 -7.61 -11.21
CA TYR A 21 -18.88 -6.93 -10.28
C TYR A 21 -19.31 -5.47 -10.11
N TYR A 22 -19.08 -4.94 -8.92
CA TYR A 22 -19.42 -3.56 -8.59
C TYR A 22 -18.39 -2.95 -7.64
N VAL A 23 -18.40 -1.62 -7.56
CA VAL A 23 -17.69 -0.83 -6.56
C VAL A 23 -18.73 -0.12 -5.70
N TYR A 24 -18.52 -0.15 -4.38
CA TYR A 24 -19.44 0.35 -3.38
C TYR A 24 -18.74 1.20 -2.31
N ALA A 25 -19.53 1.97 -1.57
CA ALA A 25 -19.10 2.77 -0.44
C ALA A 25 -19.95 2.47 0.80
N LEU A 26 -19.33 2.55 1.97
CA LEU A 26 -20.01 2.61 3.27
C LEU A 26 -19.96 4.05 3.77
N ARG A 27 -21.12 4.62 4.08
CA ARG A 27 -21.27 6.01 4.53
C ARG A 27 -21.84 6.06 5.95
N ASP A 28 -21.25 6.94 6.76
CA ASP A 28 -21.75 7.26 8.09
C ASP A 28 -22.91 8.26 7.95
N PRO A 29 -24.17 7.86 8.25
CA PRO A 29 -25.33 8.73 8.08
C PRO A 29 -25.32 9.93 9.03
N ARG A 30 -24.55 9.88 10.12
CA ARG A 30 -24.52 10.94 11.14
C ARG A 30 -23.82 12.21 10.63
N ASN A 31 -22.91 12.05 9.68
CA ASN A 31 -22.10 13.14 9.13
C ASN A 31 -22.02 13.12 7.59
N GLY A 32 -22.62 12.14 6.92
CA GLY A 32 -22.63 12.00 5.46
C GLY A 32 -21.27 11.59 4.86
N ARG A 33 -20.29 11.18 5.67
CA ARG A 33 -18.93 10.87 5.20
C ARG A 33 -18.81 9.41 4.82
N VAL A 34 -18.24 9.18 3.64
CA VAL A 34 -17.81 7.84 3.24
C VAL A 34 -16.56 7.49 4.03
N PHE A 35 -16.56 6.32 4.67
CA PHE A 35 -15.42 5.84 5.46
C PHE A 35 -14.79 4.58 4.87
N TYR A 36 -15.43 3.91 3.91
CA TYR A 36 -14.88 2.71 3.28
C TYR A 36 -15.32 2.63 1.82
N ILE A 37 -14.41 2.19 0.95
CA ILE A 37 -14.67 1.86 -0.45
C ILE A 37 -14.31 0.39 -0.66
N GLY A 38 -15.13 -0.36 -1.39
CA GLY A 38 -14.82 -1.75 -1.70
C GLY A 38 -15.31 -2.14 -3.08
N LYS A 39 -14.75 -3.24 -3.61
CA LYS A 39 -15.35 -3.97 -4.73
C LYS A 39 -16.03 -5.26 -4.28
N GLY A 40 -17.05 -5.69 -5.01
CA GLY A 40 -17.79 -6.91 -4.70
C GLY A 40 -18.53 -7.54 -5.87
N ILE A 41 -19.12 -8.70 -5.59
CA ILE A 41 -20.05 -9.44 -6.43
C ILE A 41 -21.12 -10.05 -5.51
N GLY A 42 -22.34 -10.23 -6.03
CA GLY A 42 -23.45 -10.75 -5.23
C GLY A 42 -23.73 -9.89 -4.01
N ASP A 43 -23.92 -10.51 -2.85
CA ASP A 43 -24.36 -9.87 -1.61
C ASP A 43 -23.22 -9.29 -0.75
N ARG A 44 -22.01 -9.16 -1.32
CA ARG A 44 -20.80 -8.76 -0.56
C ARG A 44 -20.94 -7.42 0.17
N ILE A 45 -21.65 -6.44 -0.41
CA ILE A 45 -21.89 -5.14 0.23
C ILE A 45 -22.56 -5.28 1.60
N ASN A 46 -23.43 -6.28 1.78
CA ASN A 46 -24.11 -6.62 3.04
C ASN A 46 -23.27 -7.51 3.96
N ALA A 47 -22.20 -8.15 3.46
CA ALA A 47 -21.31 -9.02 4.22
C ALA A 47 -20.30 -8.23 5.10
N HIS A 48 -20.65 -7.02 5.52
CA HIS A 48 -19.77 -6.08 6.23
C HIS A 48 -19.37 -6.54 7.64
N THR A 49 -20.06 -7.52 8.23
CA THR A 49 -19.79 -8.10 9.56
C THR A 49 -19.10 -9.47 9.55
N ARG A 50 -18.98 -10.17 8.40
CA ARG A 50 -18.52 -11.59 8.38
C ARG A 50 -17.26 -11.88 7.58
N ASP A 51 -16.82 -10.96 6.72
CA ASP A 51 -15.64 -11.20 5.90
C ASP A 51 -14.36 -10.82 6.66
N ALA A 52 -13.68 -11.82 7.24
CA ALA A 52 -12.27 -11.71 7.60
C ALA A 52 -11.44 -11.60 6.30
N GLY A 53 -11.36 -10.39 5.75
CA GLY A 53 -10.59 -10.09 4.54
C GLY A 53 -9.08 -10.18 4.73
N LYS A 54 -8.35 -10.08 3.61
CA LYS A 54 -6.88 -10.16 3.46
C LYS A 54 -6.06 -9.15 4.30
N ASP A 55 -6.70 -8.31 5.11
CA ASP A 55 -6.02 -7.30 5.93
C ASP A 55 -6.70 -7.12 7.30
N PRO A 56 -6.17 -7.76 8.37
CA PRO A 56 -6.79 -7.72 9.69
C PRO A 56 -6.95 -6.32 10.28
N GLU A 57 -6.09 -5.36 9.94
CA GLU A 57 -6.13 -4.02 10.53
C GLU A 57 -7.18 -3.13 9.84
N SER A 58 -7.24 -3.13 8.51
CA SER A 58 -8.29 -2.41 7.76
C SER A 58 -9.67 -2.92 8.13
N GLU A 59 -9.80 -4.25 8.26
CA GLU A 59 -11.03 -4.90 8.67
C GLU A 59 -11.45 -4.50 10.09
N ARG A 60 -10.52 -4.47 11.04
CA ARG A 60 -10.80 -3.97 12.40
C ARG A 60 -11.24 -2.51 12.41
N ALA A 61 -10.59 -1.64 11.64
CA ALA A 61 -10.95 -0.22 11.56
C ALA A 61 -12.36 -0.01 10.95
N LYS A 62 -12.68 -0.75 9.90
CA LYS A 62 -14.01 -0.78 9.28
C LYS A 62 -15.07 -1.26 10.28
N LEU A 63 -14.86 -2.43 10.90
CA LEU A 63 -15.80 -3.02 11.86
C LEU A 63 -16.04 -2.12 13.07
N ARG A 64 -14.98 -1.51 13.61
CA ARG A 64 -15.12 -0.53 14.70
C ARG A 64 -16.01 0.63 14.29
N THR A 65 -15.79 1.18 13.09
CA THR A 65 -16.60 2.31 12.60
C THR A 65 -18.07 1.92 12.42
N ILE A 66 -18.35 0.72 11.90
CA ILE A 66 -19.71 0.17 11.78
C ILE A 66 -20.38 0.07 13.15
N LEU A 67 -19.73 -0.59 14.12
CA LEU A 67 -20.26 -0.75 15.48
C LEU A 67 -20.49 0.60 16.17
N ASP A 68 -19.59 1.56 15.97
CA ASP A 68 -19.74 2.92 16.51
C ASP A 68 -20.95 3.66 15.91
N ILE A 69 -21.28 3.40 14.64
CA ILE A 69 -22.48 3.96 13.97
C ILE A 69 -23.74 3.28 14.50
N GLU A 70 -23.77 1.96 14.52
CA GLU A 70 -24.90 1.14 14.97
C GLU A 70 -25.24 1.38 16.44
N ALA A 71 -24.23 1.60 17.30
CA ALA A 71 -24.41 1.95 18.71
C ALA A 71 -25.20 3.25 18.91
N THR A 72 -25.29 4.12 17.90
CA THR A 72 -26.12 5.34 17.93
C THR A 72 -27.54 5.14 17.41
N GLY A 73 -27.92 3.90 17.07
CA GLY A 73 -29.23 3.56 16.52
C GLY A 73 -29.40 3.91 15.03
N HIS A 74 -28.31 4.25 14.33
CA HIS A 74 -28.32 4.53 12.89
C HIS A 74 -27.71 3.34 12.14
N PRO A 75 -28.32 2.91 11.02
CA PRO A 75 -27.70 1.91 10.17
C PRO A 75 -26.65 2.52 9.24
N VAL A 76 -25.60 1.77 8.93
CA VAL A 76 -24.61 2.19 7.92
C VAL A 76 -25.27 2.28 6.55
N GLU A 77 -25.03 3.36 5.83
CA GLU A 77 -25.57 3.52 4.48
C GLU A 77 -24.69 2.82 3.45
N LEU A 78 -25.32 1.97 2.65
CA LEU A 78 -24.69 1.17 1.62
C LEU A 78 -24.94 1.81 0.25
N LEU A 79 -23.88 2.22 -0.44
CA LEU A 79 -23.99 2.95 -1.70
C LEU A 79 -23.25 2.19 -2.81
N PHE A 80 -23.90 1.97 -3.96
CA PHE A 80 -23.21 1.56 -5.17
C PHE A 80 -22.63 2.79 -5.88
N LEU A 81 -21.33 2.73 -6.19
CA LEU A 81 -20.65 3.77 -6.96
C LEU A 81 -20.61 3.42 -8.46
N ARG A 82 -20.48 2.12 -8.75
CA ARG A 82 -20.51 1.58 -10.11
C ARG A 82 -20.98 0.13 -10.08
N THR A 83 -21.86 -0.24 -10.98
CA THR A 83 -22.39 -1.60 -11.16
C THR A 83 -22.12 -2.07 -12.58
N ASP A 84 -22.45 -3.34 -12.88
CA ASP A 84 -22.33 -3.94 -14.20
C ASP A 84 -20.89 -3.93 -14.74
N ILE A 85 -19.94 -4.24 -13.85
CA ILE A 85 -18.53 -4.40 -14.22
C ILE A 85 -18.28 -5.85 -14.61
N GLU A 86 -17.69 -6.04 -15.79
CA GLU A 86 -17.55 -7.35 -16.41
C GLU A 86 -16.59 -8.28 -15.68
N ASP A 87 -15.44 -7.76 -15.29
CA ASP A 87 -14.37 -8.54 -14.71
C ASP A 87 -13.81 -7.93 -13.41
N GLU A 88 -13.21 -8.77 -12.59
CA GLU A 88 -12.68 -8.39 -11.29
C GLU A 88 -11.53 -7.37 -11.40
N THR A 89 -10.72 -7.44 -12.46
CA THR A 89 -9.56 -6.56 -12.67
C THR A 89 -10.01 -5.14 -12.92
N THR A 90 -11.02 -4.95 -13.78
CA THR A 90 -11.64 -3.65 -14.02
C THR A 90 -12.26 -3.11 -12.73
N ALA A 91 -12.99 -3.93 -11.97
CA ALA A 91 -13.58 -3.51 -10.69
C ALA A 91 -12.50 -3.07 -9.68
N PHE A 92 -11.37 -3.77 -9.66
CA PHE A 92 -10.20 -3.39 -8.85
C PHE A 92 -9.60 -2.05 -9.27
N ILE A 93 -9.43 -1.79 -10.57
CA ILE A 93 -8.93 -0.51 -11.06
C ILE A 93 -9.88 0.64 -10.68
N VAL A 94 -11.20 0.43 -10.82
CA VAL A 94 -12.21 1.43 -10.43
C VAL A 94 -12.19 1.67 -8.92
N GLU A 95 -12.11 0.61 -8.11
CA GLU A 95 -11.95 0.71 -6.65
C GLU A 95 -10.72 1.55 -6.27
N GLN A 96 -9.56 1.26 -6.85
CA GLN A 96 -8.33 2.02 -6.58
C GLN A 96 -8.46 3.49 -7.01
N ALA A 97 -9.06 3.77 -8.17
CA ALA A 97 -9.25 5.13 -8.66
C ALA A 97 -10.18 5.95 -7.74
N VAL A 98 -11.25 5.35 -7.22
CA VAL A 98 -12.14 6.00 -6.25
C VAL A 98 -11.39 6.27 -4.94
N ILE A 99 -10.68 5.27 -4.40
CA ILE A 99 -9.87 5.43 -3.18
C ILE A 99 -8.86 6.58 -3.35
N ASP A 100 -8.17 6.63 -4.50
CA ASP A 100 -7.22 7.69 -4.82
C ASP A 100 -7.88 9.08 -4.90
N ALA A 101 -9.11 9.17 -5.40
CA ALA A 101 -9.87 10.42 -5.43
C ALA A 101 -10.21 10.92 -4.01
N PHE A 102 -10.64 10.04 -3.09
CA PHE A 102 -10.87 10.40 -1.69
C PHE A 102 -9.58 10.87 -1.00
N HIS A 103 -8.44 10.21 -1.27
CA HIS A 103 -7.16 10.66 -0.76
C HIS A 103 -6.70 12.00 -1.34
N ALA A 104 -6.97 12.26 -2.61
CA ALA A 104 -6.68 13.54 -3.26
C ALA A 104 -7.47 14.69 -2.62
N ASP A 105 -8.70 14.41 -2.21
CA ASP A 105 -9.59 15.35 -1.49
C ASP A 105 -9.28 15.45 0.02
N GLY A 106 -8.32 14.66 0.53
CA GLY A 106 -7.96 14.65 1.95
C GLY A 106 -8.99 13.98 2.86
N GLN A 107 -9.92 13.19 2.31
CA GLN A 107 -10.89 12.44 3.08
C GLN A 107 -10.31 11.09 3.55
N PRO A 108 -10.31 10.81 4.87
CA PRO A 108 -9.77 9.57 5.40
C PRO A 108 -10.73 8.40 5.12
N LEU A 109 -10.19 7.31 4.60
CA LEU A 109 -10.86 6.02 4.49
C LEU A 109 -10.25 5.03 5.49
N THR A 110 -11.03 4.04 5.95
CA THR A 110 -10.54 2.92 6.76
C THR A 110 -9.85 1.85 5.92
N ASN A 111 -9.88 1.98 4.59
CA ASN A 111 -9.10 1.18 3.65
C ASN A 111 -7.61 1.32 3.96
N LEU A 112 -6.93 0.21 4.21
CA LEU A 112 -5.46 0.23 4.22
C LEU A 112 -4.93 0.38 2.80
N VAL A 113 -4.25 1.49 2.54
CA VAL A 113 -3.54 1.73 1.28
C VAL A 113 -2.32 0.81 1.21
N ARG A 114 -2.47 -0.32 0.48
CA ARG A 114 -1.34 -1.21 0.19
C ARG A 114 -0.55 -0.72 -1.03
N GLY A 115 0.76 -0.70 -0.84
CA GLY A 115 1.74 0.00 -1.69
C GLY A 115 2.29 -0.81 -2.85
N HIS A 116 1.50 -1.63 -3.54
CA HIS A 116 2.00 -2.38 -4.70
C HIS A 116 1.64 -1.72 -6.04
N ASP A 117 0.40 -1.27 -6.24
CA ASP A 117 -0.02 -0.54 -7.46
C ASP A 117 -0.17 0.98 -7.28
N SER A 118 -0.48 1.44 -6.07
CA SER A 118 -0.64 2.87 -5.74
C SER A 118 0.63 3.69 -6.00
N GLY A 119 1.81 3.08 -5.83
CA GLY A 119 3.09 3.75 -6.10
C GLY A 119 3.46 3.89 -7.57
N ALA A 120 2.96 3.01 -8.45
CA ALA A 120 3.30 3.00 -9.87
C ALA A 120 2.21 3.58 -10.77
N ARG A 121 0.93 3.42 -10.39
CA ARG A 121 -0.23 3.82 -11.20
C ARG A 121 -1.31 4.60 -10.41
N GLY A 122 -1.17 4.75 -9.09
CA GLY A 122 -2.13 5.47 -8.26
C GLY A 122 -1.83 6.97 -8.09
N LEU A 123 -2.45 7.56 -7.07
CA LEU A 123 -2.41 9.01 -6.78
C LEU A 123 -0.98 9.58 -6.74
N ALA A 124 -0.67 10.44 -7.72
CA ALA A 124 0.58 11.17 -7.80
C ALA A 124 0.37 12.55 -8.41
N ALA A 125 1.15 13.54 -7.98
CA ALA A 125 1.17 14.84 -8.63
C ALA A 125 1.85 14.77 -10.01
N LEU A 126 1.47 15.68 -10.89
CA LEU A 126 2.01 15.78 -12.25
C LEU A 126 3.55 15.74 -12.32
N PRO A 127 4.31 16.49 -11.47
CA PRO A 127 5.77 16.42 -11.50
C PRO A 127 6.33 15.02 -11.22
N ALA A 128 5.68 14.26 -10.33
CA ALA A 128 6.11 12.90 -9.99
C ALA A 128 5.87 11.92 -11.14
N ILE A 129 4.76 12.08 -11.87
CA ILE A 129 4.48 11.30 -13.10
C ILE A 129 5.52 11.63 -14.18
N ILE A 130 5.77 12.91 -14.43
CA ILE A 130 6.78 13.35 -15.41
C ILE A 130 8.15 12.76 -15.06
N ALA A 131 8.59 12.89 -13.81
CA ALA A 131 9.88 12.36 -13.35
C ALA A 131 9.99 10.85 -13.55
N ARG A 132 8.91 10.09 -13.27
CA ARG A 132 8.89 8.62 -13.45
C ARG A 132 9.08 8.21 -14.91
N HIS A 133 8.45 8.92 -15.85
CA HIS A 133 8.47 8.57 -17.27
C HIS A 133 9.62 9.20 -18.06
N ARG A 134 10.26 10.23 -17.52
CA ARG A 134 11.43 10.90 -18.13
C ARG A 134 12.75 10.52 -17.48
N ALA A 135 12.78 9.59 -16.52
CA ALA A 135 14.02 9.16 -15.88
C ALA A 135 14.92 8.46 -16.91
N ASP A 136 16.15 8.96 -17.07
CA ASP A 136 17.16 8.28 -17.88
C ASP A 136 17.52 6.92 -17.25
N PRO A 137 17.82 5.90 -18.06
CA PRO A 137 18.33 4.62 -17.56
C PRO A 137 19.54 4.84 -16.66
N CYS A 138 19.61 4.11 -15.54
CA CYS A 138 20.78 4.14 -14.68
C CYS A 138 22.03 3.77 -15.52
N PRO A 139 23.05 4.63 -15.60
CA PRO A 139 24.27 4.28 -16.31
C PRO A 139 24.95 3.07 -15.65
N PRO A 140 25.83 2.35 -16.37
CA PRO A 140 26.54 1.20 -15.80
C PRO A 140 27.36 1.60 -14.57
N ILE A 141 27.17 0.89 -13.45
CA ILE A 141 27.93 1.08 -12.22
C ILE A 141 28.87 -0.11 -12.06
N ASN A 142 30.17 0.12 -12.20
CA ASN A 142 31.20 -0.92 -12.18
C ASN A 142 31.75 -1.20 -10.76
N GLN A 143 31.24 -0.51 -9.74
CA GLN A 143 31.58 -0.70 -8.34
C GLN A 143 30.46 -1.44 -7.61
N PRO A 144 30.75 -2.16 -6.50
CA PRO A 144 29.72 -2.69 -5.62
C PRO A 144 28.79 -1.57 -5.15
N LEU A 145 27.47 -1.76 -5.30
CA LEU A 145 26.46 -0.78 -4.95
C LEU A 145 25.46 -1.34 -3.93
N ILE A 146 24.92 -0.44 -3.10
CA ILE A 146 23.76 -0.72 -2.25
C ILE A 146 22.62 0.18 -2.73
N MET A 147 21.53 -0.42 -3.18
CA MET A 147 20.31 0.31 -3.52
C MET A 147 19.41 0.40 -2.29
N VAL A 148 19.19 1.61 -1.80
CA VAL A 148 18.24 1.86 -0.70
C VAL A 148 16.92 2.32 -1.31
N LYS A 149 15.94 1.42 -1.34
CA LYS A 149 14.56 1.77 -1.67
C LYS A 149 13.91 2.42 -0.45
N ILE A 150 13.70 3.72 -0.49
CA ILE A 150 12.87 4.40 0.53
C ILE A 150 11.42 3.97 0.31
N GLN A 151 10.84 3.26 1.27
CA GLN A 151 9.40 2.96 1.25
C GLN A 151 8.60 4.12 1.87
N LYS A 152 7.33 4.26 1.42
CA LYS A 152 6.25 5.16 1.88
C LYS A 152 6.67 6.51 2.50
N GLY A 153 6.26 7.61 1.87
CA GLY A 153 6.30 8.98 2.44
C GLY A 153 7.14 9.97 1.65
N TRP A 154 8.09 9.49 0.86
CA TRP A 154 8.81 10.36 -0.06
C TRP A 154 7.96 10.64 -1.30
N ARG A 155 7.47 11.88 -1.42
CA ARG A 155 6.92 12.39 -2.68
C ARG A 155 7.81 13.53 -3.19
N PRO A 156 8.14 13.62 -4.48
CA PRO A 156 8.94 14.75 -5.01
C PRO A 156 8.33 16.13 -4.69
N ASP A 157 7.02 16.16 -4.51
CA ASP A 157 6.16 17.31 -4.20
C ASP A 157 5.80 17.45 -2.71
N SER A 158 6.38 16.64 -1.81
CA SER A 158 6.06 16.67 -0.37
C SER A 158 6.38 17.99 0.35
N ARG A 159 6.94 18.99 -0.37
CA ARG A 159 7.13 20.38 0.08
C ARG A 159 5.91 21.29 -0.17
N LEU A 160 4.88 20.84 -0.89
CA LEU A 160 3.69 21.65 -1.22
C LEU A 160 2.56 21.50 -0.19
N GLN A 161 2.86 21.19 1.07
CA GLN A 161 1.86 21.35 2.12
C GLN A 161 1.65 22.86 2.37
N PRO A 162 0.40 23.37 2.35
CA PRO A 162 0.14 24.73 2.77
C PRO A 162 0.53 24.87 4.25
N GLY A 163 1.61 25.60 4.54
CA GLY A 163 2.04 25.94 5.90
C GLY A 163 3.41 25.40 6.35
N SER A 164 4.14 24.63 5.55
CA SER A 164 5.51 24.16 5.89
C SER A 164 6.61 25.02 5.27
N ASP A 165 6.49 26.35 5.36
CA ASP A 165 7.52 27.29 4.94
C ASP A 165 8.69 27.26 5.95
N LEU A 166 9.47 26.16 5.93
CA LEU A 166 10.82 26.13 6.49
C LEU A 166 11.71 26.96 5.55
N ARG A 167 11.61 28.28 5.68
CA ARG A 167 12.68 29.16 5.19
C ARG A 167 13.93 28.79 5.99
N PRO A 168 15.05 28.42 5.35
CA PRO A 168 16.29 28.23 6.08
C PRO A 168 16.68 29.57 6.71
N ASP A 169 16.87 29.56 8.03
CA ASP A 169 17.43 30.71 8.76
C ASP A 169 18.81 31.02 8.16
N PRO A 170 19.03 32.23 7.61
CA PRO A 170 20.32 32.61 7.02
C PRO A 170 21.49 32.54 8.01
N ARG A 171 21.24 32.43 9.32
CA ARG A 171 22.27 32.24 10.36
C ARG A 171 22.84 30.82 10.43
N SER A 172 22.20 29.83 9.81
CA SER A 172 22.66 28.43 9.85
C SER A 172 23.77 28.08 8.84
N LEU A 173 24.13 29.02 7.96
CA LEU A 173 25.18 28.81 6.94
C LEU A 173 26.60 29.02 7.47
N GLU A 174 26.79 29.55 8.67
CA GLU A 174 28.12 29.79 9.25
C GLU A 174 28.71 28.60 10.02
N ASP A 175 27.88 27.59 10.35
CA ASP A 175 28.31 26.41 11.13
C ASP A 175 28.89 25.27 10.28
N LEU A 176 28.92 25.41 8.94
CA LEU A 176 29.54 24.42 8.05
C LEU A 176 31.07 24.64 7.95
N ARG A 177 31.76 24.78 9.09
CA ARG A 177 33.22 24.70 9.15
C ARG A 177 33.63 23.24 9.20
N LEU A 178 34.41 22.85 8.19
CA LEU A 178 35.07 21.55 8.00
C LEU A 178 35.65 21.00 9.32
N GLY A 179 35.05 19.94 9.85
CA GLY A 179 35.64 19.13 10.92
C GLY A 179 36.98 18.49 10.50
N PRO A 180 37.83 18.08 11.45
CA PRO A 180 39.18 17.62 11.16
C PRO A 180 39.16 16.33 10.32
N ARG A 181 40.05 16.28 9.31
CA ARG A 181 40.18 15.14 8.38
C ARG A 181 40.41 13.81 9.14
N PRO A 182 39.77 12.70 8.73
CA PRO A 182 40.00 11.41 9.36
C PRO A 182 41.45 10.92 9.13
N ARG A 183 42.05 10.31 10.17
CA ARG A 183 43.39 9.72 10.12
C ARG A 183 43.45 8.53 9.15
N PRO A 184 44.60 8.28 8.49
CA PRO A 184 44.74 7.12 7.60
C PRO A 184 44.73 5.81 8.39
N LEU A 185 44.01 4.81 7.88
CA LEU A 185 43.99 3.45 8.42
C LEU A 185 45.30 2.73 8.07
N LEU A 186 46.01 2.22 9.08
CA LEU A 186 47.17 1.33 8.88
C LEU A 186 46.71 -0.07 8.42
N PRO A 187 47.47 -0.74 7.54
CA PRO A 187 47.09 -2.05 7.01
C PRO A 187 47.15 -3.15 8.09
N ARG A 188 46.09 -3.97 8.16
CA ARG A 188 46.03 -5.13 9.06
C ARG A 188 46.91 -6.27 8.56
N SER A 189 47.68 -6.87 9.47
CA SER A 189 48.53 -8.04 9.26
C SER A 189 47.71 -9.26 8.81
N ARG A 190 48.20 -10.01 7.80
CA ARG A 190 47.57 -11.23 7.28
C ARG A 190 47.53 -12.36 8.35
N PRO A 191 46.47 -13.16 8.44
CA PRO A 191 46.44 -14.33 9.32
C PRO A 191 47.33 -15.46 8.79
N ARG A 192 48.06 -16.13 9.69
CA ARG A 192 48.93 -17.28 9.40
C ARG A 192 48.10 -18.52 9.04
N HIS A 193 48.42 -19.14 7.90
CA HIS A 193 47.85 -20.41 7.45
C HIS A 193 48.25 -21.56 8.40
N ARG A 194 47.29 -22.34 8.91
CA ARG A 194 47.53 -23.68 9.48
C ARG A 194 47.24 -24.75 8.42
N PRO A 195 48.05 -25.81 8.27
CA PRO A 195 47.78 -26.88 7.32
C PRO A 195 46.67 -27.81 7.83
N ARG A 196 45.76 -28.20 6.92
CA ARG A 196 44.70 -29.19 7.17
C ARG A 196 45.28 -30.60 7.22
N ARG A 197 44.93 -31.38 8.26
CA ARG A 197 45.16 -32.83 8.32
C ARG A 197 44.17 -33.55 7.39
N LEU A 198 44.68 -34.45 6.55
CA LEU A 198 43.90 -35.38 5.72
C LEU A 198 43.46 -36.59 6.57
N PRO A 199 42.23 -37.10 6.43
CA PRO A 199 41.88 -38.45 6.87
C PRO A 199 42.08 -39.49 5.76
N HIS A 200 42.35 -40.72 6.22
CA HIS A 200 42.84 -41.90 5.51
C HIS A 200 41.86 -42.53 4.48
N ARG A 201 42.45 -43.22 3.49
CA ARG A 201 41.82 -44.12 2.49
C ARG A 201 41.37 -45.47 3.09
N HIS A 202 40.23 -45.98 2.63
CA HIS A 202 39.94 -47.40 2.34
C HIS A 202 38.88 -47.42 1.21
N LEU A 203 39.18 -47.76 -0.05
CA LEU A 203 39.33 -49.09 -0.72
C LEU A 203 37.98 -49.86 -0.74
N LEU A 204 37.18 -49.88 -1.82
CA LEU A 204 37.09 -50.80 -2.98
C LEU A 204 35.63 -50.63 -3.52
N ALA A 205 35.19 -50.86 -4.76
CA ALA A 205 35.74 -51.41 -5.99
C ALA A 205 34.89 -50.90 -7.16
N LEU A 206 35.52 -50.73 -8.31
CA LEU A 206 34.89 -50.57 -9.61
C LEU A 206 34.37 -51.93 -10.11
N ARG A 207 33.18 -51.95 -10.70
CA ARG A 207 32.84 -52.82 -11.83
C ARG A 207 32.16 -51.96 -12.89
N GLY A 208 32.82 -51.78 -14.03
CA GLY A 208 32.15 -51.68 -15.33
C GLY A 208 32.56 -52.91 -16.15
N PRO A 209 32.41 -52.90 -17.48
CA PRO A 209 31.23 -52.57 -18.29
C PRO A 209 30.72 -53.83 -19.05
N ASP A 210 29.52 -53.73 -19.63
CA ASP A 210 29.16 -54.19 -20.99
C ASP A 210 27.79 -53.58 -21.34
#